data_AF-A0A2N3AAS5-F1
#
_entry.id   AF-A0A2N3AAS5-F1
#
_cell.length_a   1.000
_cell.length_b   1.000
_cell.length_c   1.000
_cell.angle_alpha   90.00
_cell.angle_beta   90.00
_cell.angle_gamma   90.00
#
_symmetry.space_group_name_H-M   'P 1'
#
loop_
_entity.id
_entity.type
_entity.pdbx_description
1 polymer ?
#
loop_
_entity_poly.entity_id
_entity_poly.type
_entity_poly.pdbx_seq_one_letter_code
_entity_poly.pdbx_strand_id
1 'polypeptide(L)'
;MKTSRFIYLSVLILVITALSLPLQSCDPEEVEPECDTCIVVYKPNIYLYPTEKTQMVVNLTFPMGGGIIASEPAYGSGWHISVDANGFINNQYHFLFYESEQPDFWQYTSGWVVQQSDLEVFFTNNLTAYGFADNEIQDFITYWIPRFEAYPYYAIYPQTAEIIDRVIELQISKTPDHLLRLFYVVEGLKNFPQTQPPIPDIAIFNRSGCFVTEWGVILK
;
A
#
# COMPACT_ATOMS: atom_id res chain seq x y z
N MET A 1 20.00 90.30 -2.36
CA MET A 1 18.90 91.18 -2.81
C MET A 1 17.75 90.30 -3.29
N LYS A 2 16.53 90.52 -2.75
CA LYS A 2 15.26 89.77 -2.94
C LYS A 2 15.21 88.44 -2.18
N THR A 3 14.74 88.34 -0.92
CA THR A 3 13.40 88.64 -0.32
C THR A 3 12.25 88.13 -1.18
N SER A 4 11.54 87.07 -0.82
CA SER A 4 10.30 86.99 -0.01
C SER A 4 9.60 85.68 -0.47
N ARG A 5 8.73 84.95 0.23
CA ARG A 5 7.92 85.18 1.42
C ARG A 5 7.34 83.82 1.84
N PHE A 6 7.24 83.63 3.16
CA PHE A 6 6.50 82.58 3.84
C PHE A 6 4.99 82.61 3.50
N ILE A 7 4.37 81.44 3.38
CA ILE A 7 2.98 81.21 3.81
C ILE A 7 2.96 79.90 4.60
N TYR A 8 2.58 80.05 5.88
CA TYR A 8 2.31 78.99 6.83
C TYR A 8 1.00 78.28 6.47
N LEU A 9 0.96 76.95 6.59
CA LEU A 9 -0.26 76.28 7.02
C LEU A 9 0.10 75.08 7.89
N SER A 10 0.06 75.33 9.19
CA SER A 10 0.07 74.32 10.23
C SER A 10 -1.27 73.58 10.22
N VAL A 11 -1.29 72.31 9.80
CA VAL A 11 -2.38 71.39 10.14
C VAL A 11 -1.77 70.10 10.65
N LEU A 12 -1.93 69.92 11.95
CA LEU A 12 -1.71 68.72 12.73
C LEU A 12 -2.57 67.59 12.17
N ILE A 13 -1.98 66.49 11.67
CA ILE A 13 -2.72 65.25 11.40
C ILE A 13 -2.03 64.09 12.09
N LEU A 14 -2.87 63.42 12.88
CA LEU A 14 -2.66 62.31 13.79
C LEU A 14 -1.83 61.17 13.20
N VAL A 15 -0.89 60.66 14.00
CA VAL A 15 -0.24 59.36 13.82
C VAL A 15 -1.30 58.26 13.98
N ILE A 16 -1.48 57.44 12.96
CA ILE A 16 -2.07 56.09 13.09
C ILE A 16 -1.09 55.12 12.41
N THR A 17 -0.16 54.58 13.18
CA THR A 17 0.59 53.39 12.79
C THR A 17 -0.37 52.22 12.82
N ALA A 18 -0.88 51.82 11.65
CA ALA A 18 -1.53 50.54 11.49
C ALA A 18 -0.45 49.45 11.62
N LEU A 19 -0.28 48.90 12.82
CA LEU A 19 0.40 47.63 13.02
C LEU A 19 -0.41 46.58 12.26
N SER A 20 0.06 46.21 11.07
CA SER A 20 -0.36 44.98 10.41
C SER A 20 0.20 43.82 11.23
N LEU A 21 -0.63 43.32 12.15
CA LEU A 21 -0.42 41.97 12.67
C LEU A 21 -0.76 41.02 11.52
N PRO A 22 0.18 40.19 11.04
CA PRO A 22 -0.22 39.06 10.21
C PRO A 22 -1.11 38.18 11.10
N LEU A 23 -2.40 38.09 10.75
CA LEU A 23 -3.23 36.99 11.19
C LEU A 23 -2.59 35.73 10.60
N GLN A 24 -1.67 35.11 11.35
CA GLN A 24 -1.31 33.73 11.12
C GLN A 24 -2.56 32.92 11.40
N SER A 25 -3.23 32.53 10.32
CA SER A 25 -4.16 31.42 10.31
C SER A 25 -3.36 30.20 10.73
N CYS A 26 -3.46 29.81 12.00
CA CYS A 26 -3.01 28.50 12.43
C CYS A 26 -4.07 27.52 11.96
N ASP A 27 -3.88 26.96 10.76
CA ASP A 27 -4.46 25.64 10.50
C ASP A 27 -3.73 24.67 11.45
N PRO A 28 -4.45 23.86 12.23
CA PRO A 28 -3.80 22.75 12.91
C PRO A 28 -3.25 21.83 11.82
N GLU A 29 -1.92 21.69 11.78
CA GLU A 29 -1.30 20.56 11.08
C GLU A 29 -1.99 19.30 11.61
N GLU A 30 -2.67 18.57 10.73
CA GLU A 30 -3.13 17.22 11.03
C GLU A 30 -1.86 16.39 11.27
N VAL A 31 -1.48 16.27 12.53
CA VAL A 31 -0.40 15.38 12.95
C VAL A 31 -0.89 13.98 12.67
N GLU A 32 -0.52 13.42 11.53
CA GLU A 32 -0.68 12.00 11.26
C GLU A 32 0.00 11.25 12.43
N PRO A 33 -0.71 10.33 13.10
CA PRO A 33 -0.16 9.67 14.27
C PRO A 33 1.09 8.88 13.87
N GLU A 34 2.27 9.34 14.29
CA GLU A 34 3.50 8.57 14.20
C GLU A 34 3.30 7.23 14.93
N CYS A 35 3.49 6.16 14.18
CA CYS A 35 3.19 4.81 14.59
C CYS A 35 4.45 4.15 15.17
N ASP A 36 4.70 4.36 16.46
CA ASP A 36 5.85 3.79 17.21
C ASP A 36 5.93 2.24 17.20
N THR A 37 4.93 1.55 16.63
CA THR A 37 4.82 0.08 16.57
C THR A 37 4.48 -0.45 15.16
N CYS A 38 4.75 0.36 14.13
CA CYS A 38 4.38 -0.01 12.77
C CYS A 38 5.17 -1.21 12.24
N ILE A 39 4.47 -2.02 11.46
CA ILE A 39 5.05 -3.13 10.71
C ILE A 39 4.93 -2.83 9.23
N VAL A 40 5.91 -3.33 8.48
CA VAL A 40 6.00 -3.08 7.05
C VAL A 40 5.36 -4.25 6.30
N VAL A 41 4.50 -3.90 5.36
CA VAL A 41 4.04 -4.78 4.30
C VAL A 41 4.95 -4.54 3.11
N TYR A 42 5.70 -5.56 2.75
CA TYR A 42 6.68 -5.56 1.67
C TYR A 42 6.10 -6.13 0.40
N LYS A 43 6.40 -5.44 -0.70
CA LYS A 43 6.08 -5.84 -2.06
C LYS A 43 4.63 -6.28 -2.30
N PRO A 44 3.61 -5.54 -1.85
CA PRO A 44 2.36 -5.50 -2.57
C PRO A 44 2.58 -5.25 -4.06
N ASN A 45 2.14 -6.21 -4.88
CA ASN A 45 2.09 -6.10 -6.33
C ASN A 45 0.62 -6.15 -6.75
N ILE A 46 0.09 -5.05 -7.30
CA ILE A 46 -1.28 -4.94 -7.81
C ILE A 46 -1.28 -5.20 -9.31
N TYR A 47 -1.92 -6.27 -9.75
CA TYR A 47 -2.13 -6.62 -11.15
C TYR A 47 -3.56 -6.27 -11.57
N LEU A 48 -3.71 -5.58 -12.69
CA LEU A 48 -5.01 -5.06 -13.15
C LEU A 48 -5.36 -5.61 -14.52
N TYR A 49 -6.54 -6.21 -14.67
CA TYR A 49 -6.99 -6.86 -15.89
C TYR A 49 -8.37 -6.34 -16.31
N PRO A 50 -8.45 -5.20 -17.02
CA PRO A 50 -9.71 -4.76 -17.61
C PRO A 50 -10.12 -5.64 -18.81
N THR A 51 -11.38 -5.54 -19.23
CA THR A 51 -11.88 -6.19 -20.44
C THR A 51 -11.38 -5.54 -21.74
N GLU A 52 -11.00 -4.26 -21.68
CA GLU A 52 -10.45 -3.48 -22.79
C GLU A 52 -9.49 -2.42 -22.26
N LYS A 53 -8.64 -1.87 -23.13
CA LYS A 53 -7.68 -0.83 -22.73
C LYS A 53 -8.40 0.39 -22.17
N THR A 54 -8.10 0.74 -20.92
CA THR A 54 -8.80 1.79 -20.20
C THR A 54 -7.86 2.63 -19.34
N GLN A 55 -8.28 3.86 -19.06
CA GLN A 55 -7.66 4.67 -18.02
C GLN A 55 -8.25 4.27 -16.66
N MET A 56 -7.42 4.24 -15.62
CA MET A 56 -7.81 4.04 -14.22
C MET A 56 -6.99 4.95 -13.32
N VAL A 57 -7.62 5.41 -12.24
CA VAL A 57 -6.97 5.94 -11.04
C VAL A 57 -7.00 4.87 -9.95
N VAL A 58 -5.85 4.60 -9.34
CA VAL A 58 -5.65 3.67 -8.23
C VAL A 58 -5.11 4.43 -7.04
N ASN A 59 -5.84 4.38 -5.92
CA ASN A 59 -5.47 5.02 -4.66
C ASN A 59 -5.42 3.98 -3.54
N LEU A 60 -4.55 4.25 -2.57
CA LEU A 60 -4.41 3.53 -1.32
C LEU A 60 -4.73 4.48 -0.16
N THR A 61 -5.52 4.01 0.78
CA THR A 61 -5.80 4.70 2.05
C THR A 61 -5.47 3.78 3.22
N PHE A 62 -5.12 4.38 4.37
CA PHE A 62 -4.65 3.67 5.56
C PHE A 62 -5.57 3.99 6.74
N PRO A 63 -6.74 3.33 6.86
CA PRO A 63 -7.78 3.70 7.84
C PRO A 63 -7.32 3.67 9.29
N MET A 64 -6.32 2.84 9.59
CA MET A 64 -5.75 2.66 10.93
C MET A 64 -4.44 3.44 11.13
N GLY A 65 -4.06 4.28 10.18
CA GLY A 65 -2.78 5.00 10.16
C GLY A 65 -1.68 4.21 9.45
N GLY A 66 -0.59 4.92 9.15
CA GLY A 66 0.48 4.43 8.29
C GLY A 66 0.43 5.03 6.88
N GLY A 67 1.29 4.55 5.99
CA GLY A 67 1.48 5.17 4.69
C GLY A 67 2.41 4.40 3.76
N ILE A 68 2.45 4.83 2.51
CA ILE A 68 3.36 4.27 1.49
C ILE A 68 4.78 4.75 1.78
N ILE A 69 5.71 3.80 1.88
CA ILE A 69 7.15 4.08 2.09
C ILE A 69 7.98 3.88 0.81
N ALA A 70 7.49 3.05 -0.13
CA ALA A 70 8.10 2.85 -1.44
C ALA A 70 7.01 2.57 -2.48
N SER A 71 7.24 3.00 -3.72
CA SER A 71 6.33 2.69 -4.83
C SER A 71 7.02 2.75 -6.18
N GLU A 72 6.57 1.91 -7.10
CA GLU A 72 6.93 1.95 -8.51
C GLU A 72 5.72 1.60 -9.38
N PRO A 73 5.25 2.50 -10.27
CA PRO A 73 5.69 3.90 -10.45
C PRO A 73 5.59 4.74 -9.17
N ALA A 74 6.22 5.91 -9.14
CA ALA A 74 6.08 6.81 -7.98
C ALA A 74 4.59 7.15 -7.73
N TYR A 75 4.13 6.93 -6.49
CA TYR A 75 2.71 7.02 -6.14
C TYR A 75 2.14 8.44 -6.24
N GLY A 76 2.84 9.46 -5.74
CA GLY A 76 2.33 10.84 -5.74
C GLY A 76 0.98 10.97 -5.04
N SER A 77 -0.05 11.38 -5.77
CA SER A 77 -1.44 11.50 -5.29
C SER A 77 -2.34 10.34 -5.72
N GLY A 78 -1.75 9.19 -6.03
CA GLY A 78 -2.41 8.06 -6.67
C GLY A 78 -1.85 7.77 -8.05
N TRP A 79 -1.96 6.51 -8.50
CA TRP A 79 -1.51 6.13 -9.83
C TRP A 79 -2.59 6.41 -10.87
N HIS A 80 -2.27 7.29 -11.82
CA HIS A 80 -3.06 7.51 -13.03
C HIS A 80 -2.47 6.69 -14.17
N ILE A 81 -3.20 5.66 -14.61
CA ILE A 81 -2.65 4.65 -15.52
C ILE A 81 -3.55 4.35 -16.72
N SER A 82 -2.91 3.95 -17.80
CA SER A 82 -3.48 3.29 -18.97
C SER A 82 -3.13 1.81 -18.90
N VAL A 83 -4.12 0.93 -18.72
CA VAL A 83 -3.89 -0.52 -18.63
C VAL A 83 -4.65 -1.24 -19.74
N ASP A 84 -3.97 -2.16 -20.44
CA ASP A 84 -4.60 -3.00 -21.46
C ASP A 84 -5.18 -4.30 -20.88
N ALA A 85 -5.91 -5.06 -21.70
CA ALA A 85 -6.58 -6.29 -21.26
C ALA A 85 -5.61 -7.42 -20.84
N ASN A 86 -4.32 -7.30 -21.17
CA ASN A 86 -3.29 -8.24 -20.74
C ASN A 86 -2.59 -7.77 -19.45
N GLY A 87 -3.04 -6.66 -18.86
CA GLY A 87 -2.47 -6.07 -17.66
C GLY A 87 -1.17 -5.30 -17.88
N PHE A 88 -0.89 -4.85 -19.12
CA PHE A 88 0.27 -4.01 -19.37
C PHE A 88 -0.05 -2.54 -19.10
N ILE A 89 0.62 -1.98 -18.10
CA ILE A 89 0.38 -0.66 -17.53
C ILE A 89 1.35 0.35 -18.14
N ASN A 90 0.80 1.41 -18.73
CA ASN A 90 1.55 2.51 -19.37
C ASN A 90 2.61 2.04 -20.37
N ASN A 91 2.39 0.87 -20.98
CA ASN A 91 3.34 0.19 -21.83
C ASN A 91 4.73 -0.05 -21.19
N GLN A 92 4.80 -0.18 -19.86
CA GLN A 92 6.06 -0.26 -19.13
C GLN A 92 6.04 -1.28 -17.98
N TYR A 93 4.93 -1.41 -17.26
CA TYR A 93 4.85 -2.20 -16.04
C TYR A 93 3.81 -3.33 -16.17
N HIS A 94 4.01 -4.42 -15.44
CA HIS A 94 3.05 -5.52 -15.34
C HIS A 94 2.21 -5.49 -14.05
N PHE A 95 2.61 -4.66 -13.09
CA PHE A 95 1.93 -4.45 -11.82
C PHE A 95 2.28 -3.06 -11.27
N LEU A 96 1.48 -2.57 -10.33
CA LEU A 96 1.84 -1.45 -9.46
C LEU A 96 2.49 -2.02 -8.20
N PHE A 97 3.69 -1.57 -7.88
CA PHE A 97 4.41 -1.97 -6.68
C PHE A 97 4.28 -0.90 -5.62
N TYR A 98 4.06 -1.32 -4.37
CA TYR A 98 4.29 -0.47 -3.21
C TYR A 98 4.83 -1.25 -2.01
N GLU A 99 5.30 -0.51 -1.02
CA GLU A 99 5.52 -0.97 0.35
C GLU A 99 4.88 0.05 1.29
N SER A 100 4.38 -0.40 2.42
CA SER A 100 3.71 0.47 3.37
C SER A 100 3.94 0.08 4.81
N GLU A 101 3.91 1.08 5.69
CA GLU A 101 3.85 0.91 7.13
C GLU A 101 2.41 1.04 7.62
N GLN A 102 2.04 0.24 8.61
CA GLN A 102 0.72 0.28 9.26
C GLN A 102 0.78 -0.45 10.61
N PRO A 103 -0.17 -0.21 11.53
CA PRO A 103 -0.25 -0.97 12.77
C PRO A 103 -0.50 -2.46 12.56
N ASP A 104 -0.16 -3.25 13.57
CA ASP A 104 -0.29 -4.71 13.54
C ASP A 104 -1.70 -5.19 13.87
N PHE A 105 -2.55 -5.30 12.84
CA PHE A 105 -3.91 -5.86 12.89
C PHE A 105 -4.07 -7.16 12.09
N TRP A 106 -2.97 -7.88 11.85
CA TRP A 106 -2.96 -9.11 11.05
C TRP A 106 -3.36 -10.34 11.88
N GLN A 107 -3.75 -11.42 11.20
CA GLN A 107 -4.07 -12.68 11.86
C GLN A 107 -2.85 -13.60 11.95
N TYR A 108 -2.79 -14.33 13.07
CA TYR A 108 -1.73 -15.28 13.44
C TYR A 108 -2.29 -16.64 13.89
N THR A 109 -3.57 -16.90 13.64
CA THR A 109 -4.31 -18.01 14.25
C THR A 109 -4.58 -19.16 13.29
N SER A 110 -4.56 -18.92 11.98
CA SER A 110 -4.75 -19.93 10.94
C SER A 110 -3.68 -19.82 9.87
N GLY A 111 -3.11 -20.96 9.46
CA GLY A 111 -1.98 -20.96 8.54
C GLY A 111 -1.33 -22.31 8.38
N TRP A 112 -0.05 -22.30 8.02
CA TRP A 112 0.77 -23.47 7.80
C TRP A 112 2.13 -23.33 8.46
N VAL A 113 2.79 -24.45 8.70
CA VAL A 113 4.22 -24.48 9.00
C VAL A 113 4.92 -25.31 7.94
N VAL A 114 5.84 -24.68 7.22
CA VAL A 114 6.46 -25.25 6.03
C VAL A 114 7.96 -25.30 6.22
N GLN A 115 8.57 -26.42 5.82
CA GLN A 115 10.03 -26.55 5.81
C GLN A 115 10.63 -25.67 4.72
N GLN A 116 11.78 -25.08 4.98
CA GLN A 116 12.44 -24.15 4.06
C GLN A 116 12.61 -24.73 2.64
N SER A 117 12.97 -26.02 2.53
CA SER A 117 13.14 -26.73 1.25
C SER A 117 11.86 -26.86 0.43
N ASP A 118 10.70 -26.75 1.09
CA ASP A 118 9.40 -27.04 0.49
C ASP A 118 8.63 -25.75 0.16
N LEU A 119 9.19 -24.58 0.48
CA LEU A 119 8.52 -23.28 0.32
C LEU A 119 8.12 -22.99 -1.12
N GLU A 120 8.97 -23.29 -2.10
CA GLU A 120 8.66 -23.05 -3.51
C GLU A 120 7.44 -23.85 -3.96
N VAL A 121 7.42 -25.15 -3.65
CA VAL A 121 6.30 -26.03 -3.96
C VAL A 121 5.04 -25.62 -3.20
N PHE A 122 5.19 -25.25 -1.93
CA PHE A 122 4.08 -24.77 -1.11
C PHE A 122 3.44 -23.51 -1.70
N PHE A 123 4.22 -22.45 -1.94
CA PHE A 123 3.68 -21.18 -2.42
C PHE A 123 3.12 -21.30 -3.83
N THR A 124 3.75 -22.10 -4.70
CA THR A 124 3.21 -22.40 -6.03
C THR A 124 1.81 -23.00 -5.91
N ASN A 125 1.66 -24.09 -5.16
CA ASN A 125 0.36 -24.75 -5.00
C ASN A 125 -0.67 -23.87 -4.28
N ASN A 126 -0.24 -23.13 -3.26
CA ASN A 126 -1.12 -22.30 -2.46
C ASN A 126 -1.67 -21.12 -3.27
N LEU A 127 -0.80 -20.36 -3.95
CA LEU A 127 -1.22 -19.25 -4.80
C LEU A 127 -2.08 -19.72 -5.98
N THR A 128 -1.78 -20.89 -6.57
CA THR A 128 -2.67 -21.50 -7.58
C THR A 128 -4.05 -21.80 -6.99
N ALA A 129 -4.14 -22.33 -5.77
CA ALA A 129 -5.41 -22.62 -5.11
C ALA A 129 -6.24 -21.35 -4.83
N TYR A 130 -5.60 -20.22 -4.53
CA TYR A 130 -6.25 -18.92 -4.40
C TYR A 130 -6.65 -18.28 -5.74
N GLY A 131 -6.13 -18.79 -6.87
CA GLY A 131 -6.49 -18.32 -8.21
C GLY A 131 -5.54 -17.28 -8.82
N PHE A 132 -4.30 -17.20 -8.35
CA PHE A 132 -3.24 -16.45 -9.04
C PHE A 132 -2.79 -17.16 -10.32
N ALA A 133 -2.40 -16.39 -11.33
CA ALA A 133 -1.89 -16.88 -12.60
C ALA A 133 -0.39 -17.18 -12.54
N ASP A 134 0.10 -18.03 -13.44
CA ASP A 134 1.50 -18.52 -13.45
C ASP A 134 2.54 -17.40 -13.41
N ASN A 135 2.31 -16.28 -14.11
CA ASN A 135 3.22 -15.13 -14.10
C ASN A 135 3.23 -14.40 -12.74
N GLU A 136 2.06 -14.22 -12.12
CA GLU A 136 1.93 -13.60 -10.79
C GLU A 136 2.60 -14.44 -9.71
N ILE A 137 2.47 -15.77 -9.84
CA ILE A 137 3.12 -16.76 -8.96
C ILE A 137 4.63 -16.73 -9.17
N GLN A 138 5.10 -16.73 -10.43
CA GLN A 138 6.53 -16.68 -10.72
C GLN A 138 7.18 -15.40 -10.18
N ASP A 139 6.51 -14.26 -10.28
CA ASP A 139 6.97 -13.00 -9.69
C ASP A 139 7.13 -13.12 -8.17
N PHE A 140 6.15 -13.72 -7.49
CA PHE A 140 6.20 -13.98 -6.04
C PHE A 140 7.37 -14.90 -5.72
N ILE A 141 7.46 -16.05 -6.37
CA ILE A 141 8.46 -17.09 -6.12
C ILE A 141 9.88 -16.55 -6.31
N THR A 142 10.12 -15.90 -7.46
CA THR A 142 11.43 -15.35 -7.82
C THR A 142 11.92 -14.33 -6.81
N TYR A 143 11.01 -13.51 -6.28
CA TYR A 143 11.38 -12.50 -5.29
C TYR A 143 11.51 -13.09 -3.89
N TRP A 144 10.51 -13.85 -3.41
CA TRP A 144 10.39 -14.19 -2.01
C TRP A 144 11.16 -15.44 -1.59
N ILE A 145 11.19 -16.50 -2.40
CA ILE A 145 11.82 -17.77 -2.00
C ILE A 145 13.31 -17.59 -1.64
N PRO A 146 14.13 -16.87 -2.42
CA PRO A 146 15.54 -16.64 -2.04
C PRO A 146 15.71 -15.84 -0.75
N ARG A 147 14.68 -15.12 -0.29
CA ARG A 147 14.70 -14.33 0.96
C ARG A 147 14.25 -15.14 2.18
N PHE A 148 13.63 -16.30 1.97
CA PHE A 148 13.23 -17.23 3.01
C PHE A 148 14.30 -18.31 3.25
N GLU A 149 15.53 -17.89 3.59
CA GLU A 149 16.67 -18.80 3.79
C GLU A 149 17.21 -18.84 5.23
N ALA A 150 16.85 -17.87 6.07
CA ALA A 150 17.44 -17.71 7.40
C ALA A 150 16.99 -18.76 8.43
N TYR A 151 15.87 -19.44 8.19
CA TYR A 151 15.25 -20.36 9.15
C TYR A 151 14.93 -21.73 8.52
N PRO A 152 15.00 -22.83 9.29
CA PRO A 152 14.68 -24.16 8.79
C PRO A 152 13.18 -24.38 8.52
N TYR A 153 12.31 -23.60 9.18
CA TYR A 153 10.87 -23.65 9.01
C TYR A 153 10.29 -22.24 8.99
N TYR A 154 9.11 -22.09 8.40
CA TYR A 154 8.37 -20.84 8.36
C TYR A 154 6.90 -21.07 8.71
N ALA A 155 6.37 -20.27 9.64
CA ALA A 155 4.92 -20.15 9.82
C ALA A 155 4.37 -19.14 8.81
N ILE A 156 3.31 -19.52 8.11
CA ILE A 156 2.74 -18.75 7.01
C ILE A 156 1.26 -18.53 7.31
N TYR A 157 0.86 -17.27 7.51
CA TYR A 157 -0.50 -16.89 7.89
C TYR A 157 -1.09 -16.01 6.77
N PRO A 158 -2.10 -16.49 6.02
CA PRO A 158 -2.71 -15.71 4.94
C PRO A 158 -3.61 -14.60 5.50
N GLN A 159 -3.59 -13.45 4.83
CA GLN A 159 -4.42 -12.29 5.14
C GLN A 159 -5.32 -12.07 3.92
N THR A 160 -6.61 -12.30 4.07
CA THR A 160 -7.61 -12.10 3.01
C THR A 160 -7.99 -10.63 2.91
N ALA A 161 -8.73 -10.26 1.86
CA ALA A 161 -9.28 -8.90 1.69
C ALA A 161 -9.99 -8.37 2.95
N GLU A 162 -10.77 -9.19 3.65
CA GLU A 162 -11.45 -8.79 4.90
C GLU A 162 -10.47 -8.29 5.97
N ILE A 163 -9.27 -8.87 6.05
CA ILE A 163 -8.24 -8.44 7.00
C ILE A 163 -7.48 -7.23 6.46
N ILE A 164 -7.08 -7.29 5.18
CA ILE A 164 -6.27 -6.25 4.54
C ILE A 164 -7.03 -4.93 4.49
N ASP A 165 -8.31 -4.93 4.13
CA ASP A 165 -9.15 -3.73 3.98
C ASP A 165 -9.28 -2.93 5.29
N ARG A 166 -9.02 -3.55 6.45
CA ARG A 166 -9.02 -2.85 7.75
C ARG A 166 -7.82 -1.91 7.90
N VAL A 167 -6.72 -2.17 7.20
CA VAL A 167 -5.44 -1.45 7.37
C VAL A 167 -4.97 -0.77 6.09
N ILE A 168 -5.25 -1.35 4.93
CA ILE A 168 -4.90 -0.81 3.62
C ILE A 168 -6.11 -0.99 2.71
N GLU A 169 -6.79 0.09 2.37
CA GLU A 169 -7.90 0.07 1.42
C GLU A 169 -7.38 0.34 0.00
N LEU A 170 -7.83 -0.48 -0.95
CA LEU A 170 -7.53 -0.31 -2.38
C LEU A 170 -8.74 0.29 -3.09
N GLN A 171 -8.59 1.51 -3.60
CA GLN A 171 -9.63 2.23 -4.32
C GLN A 171 -9.28 2.34 -5.80
N ILE A 172 -10.16 1.86 -6.67
CA ILE A 172 -9.97 1.88 -8.13
C ILE A 172 -11.16 2.60 -8.75
N SER A 173 -10.89 3.67 -9.50
CA SER A 173 -11.92 4.48 -10.18
C SER A 173 -12.89 3.67 -11.05
N LYS A 174 -12.44 2.54 -11.59
CA LYS A 174 -13.27 1.54 -12.26
C LYS A 174 -13.38 0.33 -11.35
N THR A 175 -14.54 0.14 -10.73
CA THR A 175 -14.81 -0.99 -9.84
C THR A 175 -14.59 -2.30 -10.60
N PRO A 176 -13.70 -3.20 -10.14
CA PRO A 176 -13.56 -4.51 -10.74
C PRO A 176 -14.76 -5.40 -10.40
N ASP A 177 -15.09 -6.32 -11.31
CA ASP A 177 -16.08 -7.38 -11.07
C ASP A 177 -15.59 -8.33 -9.97
N HIS A 178 -14.28 -8.58 -9.92
CA HIS A 178 -13.63 -9.46 -8.95
C HIS A 178 -12.31 -8.87 -8.44
N LEU A 179 -12.09 -8.98 -7.13
CA LEU A 179 -10.88 -8.50 -6.45
C LEU A 179 -10.31 -9.62 -5.56
N LEU A 180 -9.09 -10.05 -5.86
CA LEU A 180 -8.31 -10.99 -5.05
C LEU A 180 -7.23 -10.21 -4.31
N ARG A 181 -7.27 -10.19 -2.98
CA ARG A 181 -6.19 -9.63 -2.16
C ARG A 181 -5.74 -10.71 -1.19
N LEU A 182 -4.44 -11.03 -1.22
CA LEU A 182 -3.86 -12.06 -0.38
C LEU A 182 -2.45 -11.68 0.07
N PHE A 183 -2.31 -11.28 1.33
CA PHE A 183 -0.99 -11.09 1.92
C PHE A 183 -0.61 -12.30 2.76
N TYR A 184 0.67 -12.45 3.06
CA TYR A 184 1.14 -13.41 4.04
C TYR A 184 1.91 -12.71 5.13
N VAL A 185 1.61 -13.04 6.38
CA VAL A 185 2.63 -12.94 7.42
C VAL A 185 3.49 -14.20 7.29
N VAL A 186 4.81 -14.00 7.18
CA VAL A 186 5.80 -15.07 7.11
C VAL A 186 6.76 -14.91 8.27
N GLU A 187 6.69 -15.86 9.21
CA GLU A 187 7.47 -15.86 10.45
C GLU A 187 8.52 -16.98 10.43
N GLY A 188 9.78 -16.65 10.64
CA GLY A 188 10.88 -17.62 10.71
C GLY A 188 10.91 -18.44 12.00
N LEU A 189 10.96 -19.77 11.89
CA LEU A 189 10.96 -20.69 13.03
C LEU A 189 12.25 -21.54 13.09
N LYS A 190 12.91 -21.56 14.25
CA LYS A 190 14.11 -22.39 14.50
C LYS A 190 13.80 -23.89 14.66
N ASN A 191 12.60 -24.22 15.10
CA ASN A 191 12.15 -25.59 15.34
C ASN A 191 10.73 -25.76 14.82
N PHE A 192 10.39 -26.98 14.43
CA PHE A 192 9.02 -27.32 14.09
C PHE A 192 8.15 -27.29 15.36
N PRO A 193 7.02 -26.56 15.38
CA PRO A 193 6.20 -26.42 16.56
C PRO A 193 5.47 -27.74 16.88
N GLN A 194 5.20 -27.96 18.16
CA GLN A 194 4.46 -29.16 18.63
C GLN A 194 3.00 -29.15 18.16
N THR A 195 2.41 -27.97 18.02
CA THR A 195 1.04 -27.76 17.56
C THR A 195 1.07 -26.87 16.32
N GLN A 196 0.41 -27.32 15.27
CA GLN A 196 0.24 -26.54 14.04
C GLN A 196 -1.02 -25.68 14.12
N PRO A 197 -1.02 -24.50 13.48
CA PRO A 197 -2.24 -23.73 13.31
C PRO A 197 -3.26 -24.52 12.47
N PRO A 198 -4.57 -24.30 12.69
CA PRO A 198 -5.60 -24.80 11.78
C PRO A 198 -5.36 -24.28 10.35
N ILE A 199 -5.64 -25.14 9.38
CA ILE A 199 -5.57 -24.80 7.96
C ILE A 199 -6.76 -23.87 7.63
N PRO A 200 -6.53 -22.70 7.02
CA PRO A 200 -7.59 -21.79 6.64
C PRO A 200 -8.33 -22.29 5.40
N ASP A 201 -9.60 -21.89 5.27
CA ASP A 201 -10.39 -22.13 4.08
C ASP A 201 -9.89 -21.26 2.91
N ILE A 202 -9.84 -21.85 1.71
CA ILE A 202 -9.43 -21.16 0.48
C ILE A 202 -10.65 -20.97 -0.40
N ALA A 203 -11.03 -19.71 -0.63
CA ALA A 203 -12.10 -19.37 -1.56
C ALA A 203 -11.56 -19.36 -2.99
N ILE A 204 -12.31 -19.96 -3.92
CA ILE A 204 -11.97 -19.96 -5.34
C ILE A 204 -12.20 -18.56 -5.91
N PHE A 205 -11.18 -17.99 -6.56
CA PHE A 205 -11.28 -16.71 -7.24
C PHE A 205 -11.74 -16.86 -8.70
N ASN A 206 -12.61 -15.95 -9.15
CA ASN A 206 -13.08 -15.90 -10.54
C ASN A 206 -12.30 -14.87 -11.34
N ARG A 207 -11.64 -15.30 -12.43
CA ARG A 207 -10.87 -14.44 -13.35
C ARG A 207 -11.67 -14.07 -14.60
N SER A 208 -12.95 -13.74 -14.46
CA SER A 208 -13.81 -13.27 -15.55
C SER A 208 -14.10 -11.77 -15.43
N GLY A 209 -14.40 -11.11 -16.57
CA GLY A 209 -14.69 -9.68 -16.54
C GLY A 209 -13.46 -8.83 -16.22
N CYS A 210 -13.68 -7.64 -15.65
CA CYS A 210 -12.63 -6.79 -15.13
C CYS A 210 -12.22 -7.30 -13.75
N PHE A 211 -10.98 -7.71 -13.54
CA PHE A 211 -10.53 -8.22 -12.25
C PHE A 211 -9.17 -7.68 -11.85
N VAL A 212 -8.89 -7.75 -10.55
CA VAL A 212 -7.66 -7.27 -9.93
C VAL A 212 -7.15 -8.33 -8.96
N THR A 213 -5.84 -8.56 -8.96
CA THR A 213 -5.19 -9.46 -8.01
C THR A 213 -4.04 -8.75 -7.33
N GLU A 214 -3.86 -9.00 -6.04
CA GLU A 214 -2.82 -8.37 -5.24
C GLU A 214 -2.26 -9.39 -4.24
N TRP A 215 -0.93 -9.47 -4.18
CA TRP A 215 -0.24 -10.19 -3.11
C TRP A 215 0.84 -9.32 -2.47
N GLY A 216 1.18 -9.60 -1.22
CA GLY A 216 2.18 -8.89 -0.41
C GLY A 216 2.65 -9.72 0.78
N VAL A 217 3.73 -9.32 1.46
CA VAL A 217 4.30 -10.09 2.57
C VAL A 217 4.68 -9.19 3.75
N ILE A 218 4.36 -9.65 4.95
CA ILE A 218 4.85 -9.10 6.22
C ILE A 218 5.87 -10.09 6.76
N LEU A 219 7.13 -9.66 6.92
CA LEU A 219 8.20 -10.51 7.43
C LEU A 219 8.29 -10.40 8.96
N LYS A 220 8.42 -11.54 9.64
CA LYS A 220 8.66 -11.63 11.08
C LYS A 220 9.76 -12.65 11.44
#